data_AF-A0A963RQV5-F1
#
_entry.id   AF-A0A963RQV5-F1
#
_cell.length_a   1.000
_cell.length_b   1.000
_cell.length_c   1.000
_cell.angle_alpha   90.00
_cell.angle_beta   90.00
_cell.angle_gamma   90.00
#
_symmetry.space_group_name_H-M   'P 1'
#
loop_
_entity.id
_entity.type
_entity.pdbx_description
1 polymer ?
#
loop_
_entity_poly.entity_id
_entity_poly.type
_entity_poly.pdbx_seq_one_letter_code
_entity_poly.pdbx_strand_id
1 'polypeptide(L)'
;RGIGARSVEQLQDAARAEGIPLHDAVARLQGRAAANLAGFVARIDVLREQTAGLPLREIVEAVVEGSGLTEHYRNERDGGDRLENLAELASAAESFVTQEGFGKEAVALPVDETALTQSPASQGLDPDAPLLDEPLPPSEALTPDAETGETLSPLAAFLTHAALEAGDNQAQAGQDAVQLMTVHASKGLEFDAVFITGLEEGLFPHDNALADHEGLEEERRLMYVAITRARQRL
;
A
#
# COMPACT_ATOMS: atom_id res chain seq x y z
N ARG A 1 10.13 8.07 15.82
CA ARG A 1 9.73 9.48 15.59
C ARG A 1 9.44 10.28 16.88
N GLY A 2 9.55 9.70 18.08
CA GLY A 2 9.43 10.47 19.34
C GLY A 2 8.01 10.99 19.65
N ILE A 3 6.99 10.48 18.96
CA ILE A 3 5.57 10.75 19.20
C ILE A 3 5.06 9.55 20.01
N GLY A 4 4.65 9.80 21.24
CA GLY A 4 4.12 8.76 22.14
C GLY A 4 2.60 8.87 22.31
N ALA A 5 1.99 7.87 22.94
CA ALA A 5 0.54 7.78 23.16
C ALA A 5 -0.05 9.07 23.77
N ARG A 6 0.59 9.63 24.80
CA ARG A 6 0.16 10.89 25.42
C ARG A 6 0.13 12.08 24.46
N SER A 7 1.10 12.18 23.55
CA SER A 7 1.13 13.25 22.54
C SER A 7 -0.02 13.10 21.54
N VAL A 8 -0.37 11.85 21.20
CA VAL A 8 -1.50 11.55 20.32
C VAL A 8 -2.83 11.87 21.01
N GLU A 9 -3.00 11.50 22.27
CA GLU A 9 -4.19 11.85 23.07
C GLU A 9 -4.39 13.37 23.15
N GLN A 10 -3.33 14.11 23.47
CA GLN A 10 -3.37 15.58 23.50
C GLN A 10 -3.77 16.19 22.17
N LEU A 11 -3.28 15.64 21.05
CA LEU A 11 -3.65 16.09 19.71
C LEU A 11 -5.14 15.82 19.43
N GLN A 12 -5.62 14.63 19.77
CA GLN A 12 -7.02 14.26 19.58
C GLN A 12 -7.96 15.13 20.43
N ASP A 13 -7.58 15.43 21.67
CA ASP A 13 -8.38 16.28 22.55
C ASP A 13 -8.45 17.73 22.02
N ALA A 14 -7.33 18.27 21.53
CA ALA A 14 -7.32 19.59 20.88
C ALA A 14 -8.19 19.62 19.62
N ALA A 15 -8.08 18.59 18.76
CA ALA A 15 -8.90 18.46 17.55
C ALA A 15 -10.40 18.37 17.88
N ARG A 16 -10.78 17.56 18.86
CA ARG A 16 -12.18 17.41 19.31
C ARG A 16 -12.74 18.68 19.94
N ALA A 17 -11.93 19.38 20.75
CA ALA A 17 -12.37 20.60 21.43
C ALA A 17 -12.75 21.72 20.44
N GLU A 18 -12.07 21.78 19.29
CA GLU A 18 -12.28 22.82 18.28
C GLU A 18 -13.04 22.33 17.04
N GLY A 19 -13.28 21.02 16.92
CA GLY A 19 -13.95 20.44 15.76
C GLY A 19 -13.13 20.53 14.46
N ILE A 20 -11.80 20.49 14.57
CA ILE A 20 -10.87 20.61 13.44
C ILE A 20 -10.15 19.29 13.15
N PRO A 21 -9.66 19.07 11.92
CA PRO A 21 -8.81 17.92 11.60
C PRO A 21 -7.56 17.82 12.49
N LEU A 22 -7.07 16.59 12.69
CA LEU A 22 -5.85 16.36 13.48
C LEU A 22 -4.64 17.11 12.92
N HIS A 23 -4.57 17.32 11.60
CA HIS A 23 -3.48 18.05 10.96
C HIS A 23 -3.42 19.51 11.43
N ASP A 24 -4.57 20.20 11.48
CA ASP A 24 -4.69 21.59 11.93
C ASP A 24 -4.47 21.73 13.43
N ALA A 25 -4.91 20.74 14.20
CA ALA A 25 -4.78 20.73 15.66
C ALA A 25 -3.33 20.72 16.15
N VAL A 26 -2.35 20.32 15.31
CA VAL A 26 -0.92 20.35 15.67
C VAL A 26 -0.47 21.76 16.06
N ALA A 27 -1.00 22.79 15.39
CA ALA A 27 -0.68 24.19 15.68
C ALA A 27 -1.17 24.66 17.07
N ARG A 28 -2.06 23.89 17.72
CA ARG A 28 -2.64 24.22 19.03
C ARG A 28 -1.88 23.58 20.20
N LEU A 29 -0.97 22.64 19.91
CA LEU A 29 -0.15 22.00 20.92
C LEU A 29 1.08 22.83 21.28
N GLN A 30 1.63 22.61 22.47
CA GLN A 30 2.86 23.26 22.92
C GLN A 30 3.91 22.25 23.41
N GLY A 31 5.17 22.68 23.47
CA GLY A 31 6.28 21.90 23.99
C GLY A 31 6.84 20.85 23.02
N ARG A 32 7.56 19.87 23.58
CA ARG A 32 8.30 18.86 22.79
C ARG A 32 7.39 17.98 21.93
N ALA A 33 6.18 17.69 22.40
CA ALA A 33 5.19 16.92 21.65
C ALA A 33 4.75 17.67 20.38
N ALA A 34 4.50 18.99 20.49
CA ALA A 34 4.15 19.84 19.37
C ALA A 34 5.27 19.91 18.33
N ALA A 35 6.54 20.06 18.76
CA ALA A 35 7.67 20.08 17.85
C ALA A 35 7.83 18.77 17.05
N ASN A 36 7.66 17.61 17.70
CA ASN A 36 7.73 16.31 17.02
C ASN A 36 6.57 16.11 16.04
N LEU A 37 5.36 16.52 16.40
CA LEU A 37 4.18 16.43 15.53
C LEU A 37 4.26 17.40 14.35
N ALA A 38 4.72 18.63 14.57
CA ALA A 38 4.95 19.60 13.50
C ALA A 38 6.01 19.09 12.52
N GLY A 39 7.09 18.48 13.03
CA GLY A 39 8.09 17.82 12.19
C GLY A 39 7.53 16.63 11.39
N PHE A 40 6.52 15.93 11.90
CA PHE A 40 5.84 14.87 11.16
C PHE A 40 4.92 15.43 10.08
N VAL A 41 4.13 16.47 10.36
CA VAL A 41 3.30 17.16 9.36
C VAL A 41 4.16 17.71 8.23
N ALA A 42 5.26 18.39 8.56
CA ALA A 42 6.19 18.91 7.55
C ALA A 42 6.76 17.81 6.64
N ARG A 43 6.99 16.58 7.16
CA ARG A 43 7.38 15.45 6.31
C ARG A 43 6.27 14.99 5.38
N ILE A 44 5.02 14.99 5.84
CA ILE A 44 3.87 14.67 4.98
C ILE A 44 3.76 15.71 3.85
N ASP A 45 3.93 16.99 4.16
CA ASP A 45 3.85 18.06 3.16
C ASP A 45 4.97 17.94 2.12
N VAL A 46 6.20 17.66 2.57
CA VAL A 46 7.33 17.39 1.67
C VAL A 46 7.06 16.18 0.78
N LEU A 47 6.53 15.09 1.36
CA LEU A 47 6.17 13.90 0.57
C LEU A 47 5.09 14.23 -0.47
N ARG A 48 4.06 14.98 -0.09
CA ARG A 48 2.99 15.42 -1.00
C ARG A 48 3.54 16.23 -2.18
N GLU A 49 4.49 17.12 -1.93
CA GLU A 49 5.12 17.92 -2.98
C GLU A 49 6.03 17.08 -3.87
N GLN A 50 6.81 16.16 -3.29
CA GLN A 50 7.72 15.29 -4.03
C GLN A 50 7.01 14.26 -4.90
N THR A 51 5.81 13.81 -4.50
CA THR A 51 5.03 12.82 -5.24
C THR A 51 4.13 13.44 -6.31
N ALA A 52 4.06 14.77 -6.38
CA ALA A 52 3.26 15.46 -7.37
C ALA A 52 3.77 15.17 -8.80
N GLY A 53 2.87 14.75 -9.69
CA GLY A 53 3.24 14.46 -11.08
C GLY A 53 3.94 13.11 -11.30
N LEU A 54 4.15 12.30 -10.25
CA LEU A 54 4.80 10.99 -10.38
C LEU A 54 3.81 9.88 -10.75
N PRO A 55 4.27 8.82 -11.44
CA PRO A 55 3.49 7.61 -11.64
C PRO A 55 3.34 6.82 -10.34
N LEU A 56 2.32 5.94 -10.29
CA LEU A 56 1.89 5.30 -9.05
C LEU A 56 3.01 4.52 -8.35
N ARG A 57 3.82 3.77 -9.10
CA ARG A 57 4.96 3.02 -8.57
C ARG A 57 5.98 3.93 -7.89
N GLU A 58 6.35 5.04 -8.55
CA GLU A 58 7.31 6.00 -8.01
C GLU A 58 6.78 6.70 -6.76
N ILE A 59 5.47 6.95 -6.67
CA ILE A 59 4.85 7.46 -5.44
C ILE A 59 5.03 6.48 -4.29
N VAL A 60 4.76 5.18 -4.51
CA VAL A 60 4.94 4.15 -3.47
C VAL A 60 6.39 4.11 -3.01
N GLU A 61 7.34 4.07 -3.95
CA GLU A 61 8.78 4.06 -3.64
C GLU A 61 9.21 5.31 -2.86
N ALA A 62 8.77 6.50 -3.30
CA ALA A 62 9.08 7.78 -2.66
C ALA A 62 8.51 7.87 -1.23
N VAL A 63 7.29 7.37 -0.99
CA VAL A 63 6.68 7.35 0.35
C VAL A 63 7.38 6.34 1.26
N VAL A 64 7.70 5.14 0.76
CA VAL A 64 8.43 4.13 1.55
C VAL A 64 9.79 4.67 2.00
N GLU A 65 10.54 5.30 1.09
CA GLU A 65 11.85 5.87 1.39
C GLU A 65 11.74 7.12 2.27
N GLY A 66 10.94 8.12 1.87
CA GLY A 66 10.84 9.40 2.58
C GLY A 66 10.16 9.30 3.95
N SER A 67 9.36 8.25 4.19
CA SER A 67 8.88 7.93 5.54
C SER A 67 10.03 7.44 6.43
N GLY A 68 11.05 6.77 5.88
CA GLY A 68 12.12 6.10 6.62
C GLY A 68 11.80 4.65 7.01
N LEU A 69 10.79 4.03 6.40
CA LEU A 69 10.49 2.61 6.61
C LEU A 69 11.61 1.71 6.09
N THR A 70 12.23 2.05 4.97
CA THR A 70 13.36 1.31 4.42
C THR A 70 14.51 1.20 5.43
N GLU A 71 14.91 2.34 6.00
CA GLU A 71 15.98 2.40 7.00
C GLU A 71 15.57 1.68 8.30
N HIS A 72 14.31 1.82 8.70
CA HIS A 72 13.79 1.14 9.89
C HIS A 72 13.92 -0.38 9.78
N TYR A 73 13.41 -0.97 8.69
CA TYR A 73 13.44 -2.42 8.50
C TYR A 73 14.85 -2.94 8.21
N ARG A 74 15.71 -2.17 7.52
CA ARG A 74 17.12 -2.57 7.31
C ARG A 74 17.87 -2.81 8.63
N ASN A 75 17.47 -2.14 9.71
CA ASN A 75 18.06 -2.29 11.03
C ASN A 75 17.38 -3.37 11.89
N GLU A 76 16.31 -4.02 11.41
CA GLU A 76 15.63 -5.10 12.10
C GLU A 76 16.15 -6.47 11.66
N ARG A 77 16.13 -7.44 12.58
CA ARG A 77 16.63 -8.80 12.35
C ARG A 77 15.87 -9.54 11.25
N ASP A 78 14.56 -9.34 11.18
CA ASP A 78 13.65 -9.96 10.19
C ASP A 78 13.14 -8.91 9.19
N GLY A 79 13.91 -7.86 8.97
CA GLY A 79 13.51 -6.75 8.10
C GLY A 79 13.59 -7.05 6.61
N GLY A 80 14.32 -8.10 6.21
CA GLY A 80 14.43 -8.54 4.81
C GLY A 80 13.08 -8.81 4.19
N ASP A 81 12.30 -9.70 4.80
CA ASP A 81 10.93 -10.05 4.37
C ASP A 81 10.02 -8.82 4.30
N ARG A 82 10.18 -7.87 5.23
CA ARG A 82 9.39 -6.63 5.23
C ARG A 82 9.76 -5.71 4.07
N LEU A 83 11.04 -5.63 3.74
CA LEU A 83 11.53 -4.86 2.59
C LEU A 83 11.08 -5.49 1.27
N GLU A 84 11.07 -6.83 1.19
CA GLU A 84 10.56 -7.56 0.04
C GLU A 84 9.07 -7.30 -0.16
N ASN A 85 8.25 -7.42 0.88
CA ASN A 85 6.81 -7.09 0.81
C ASN A 85 6.55 -5.64 0.36
N LEU A 86 7.41 -4.69 0.74
CA LEU A 86 7.31 -3.29 0.29
C LEU A 86 7.70 -3.12 -1.18
N ALA A 87 8.68 -3.90 -1.67
CA ALA A 87 9.04 -3.93 -3.09
C ALA A 87 7.95 -4.60 -3.94
N GLU A 88 7.31 -5.65 -3.41
CA GLU A 88 6.14 -6.27 -4.00
C GLU A 88 4.98 -5.29 -4.11
N LEU A 89 4.73 -4.46 -3.08
CA LEU A 89 3.70 -3.43 -3.12
C LEU A 89 3.92 -2.44 -4.28
N ALA A 90 5.16 -2.00 -4.52
CA ALA A 90 5.49 -1.13 -5.64
C ALA A 90 5.26 -1.82 -7.00
N SER A 91 5.61 -3.11 -7.09
CA SER A 91 5.40 -3.93 -8.29
C SER A 91 3.91 -4.20 -8.56
N ALA A 92 3.12 -4.43 -7.51
CA ALA A 92 1.68 -4.59 -7.58
C ALA A 92 1.00 -3.32 -8.10
N ALA A 93 1.47 -2.16 -7.65
CA ALA A 93 0.97 -0.87 -8.12
C ALA A 93 1.23 -0.65 -9.62
N GLU A 94 2.40 -1.03 -10.13
CA GLU A 94 2.70 -0.99 -11.58
C GLU A 94 1.85 -1.98 -12.39
N SER A 95 1.64 -3.19 -11.86
CA SER A 95 0.79 -4.20 -12.47
C SER A 95 -0.66 -3.70 -12.58
N PHE A 96 -1.17 -3.08 -11.51
CA PHE A 96 -2.52 -2.51 -11.45
C PHE A 96 -2.75 -1.47 -12.55
N VAL A 97 -1.87 -0.47 -12.70
CA VAL A 97 -2.04 0.56 -13.74
C VAL A 97 -1.99 0.01 -15.15
N THR A 98 -1.30 -1.12 -15.36
CA THR A 98 -1.27 -1.81 -16.65
C THR A 98 -2.57 -2.58 -16.91
N GLN A 99 -3.12 -3.24 -15.88
CA GLN A 99 -4.34 -4.05 -15.98
C GLN A 99 -5.59 -3.19 -16.17
N GLU A 100 -5.71 -2.10 -15.43
CA GLU A 100 -6.83 -1.15 -15.52
C GLU A 100 -6.71 -0.20 -16.73
N GLY A 101 -5.60 -0.28 -17.48
CA GLY A 101 -5.44 0.46 -18.73
C GLY A 101 -5.04 1.94 -18.58
N PHE A 102 -4.63 2.37 -17.38
CA PHE A 102 -4.07 3.72 -17.15
C PHE A 102 -2.74 3.92 -17.90
N GLY A 103 -1.90 2.89 -17.95
CA GLY A 103 -0.53 2.97 -18.47
C GLY A 103 0.51 3.30 -17.40
N LYS A 104 1.74 2.83 -17.59
CA LYS A 104 2.80 2.88 -16.56
C LYS A 104 3.28 4.28 -16.21
N GLU A 105 3.28 5.17 -17.21
CA GLU A 105 3.74 6.56 -17.09
C GLU A 105 2.59 7.51 -16.71
N ALA A 106 1.38 6.98 -16.45
CA ALA A 106 0.24 7.80 -16.08
C ALA A 106 0.51 8.47 -14.73
N VAL A 107 0.35 9.79 -14.69
CA VAL A 107 0.45 10.57 -13.47
C VAL A 107 -0.64 10.12 -12.49
N ALA A 108 -0.23 9.62 -11.33
CA ALA A 108 -1.17 9.00 -10.39
C ALA A 108 -2.03 10.02 -9.63
N LEU A 109 -1.53 11.25 -9.50
CA LEU A 109 -2.19 12.40 -8.89
C LEU A 109 -2.19 13.55 -9.91
N PRO A 110 -3.20 13.63 -10.80
CA PRO A 110 -3.30 14.77 -11.71
C PRO A 110 -3.48 16.06 -10.92
N VAL A 111 -2.85 17.14 -11.37
CA VAL A 111 -2.85 18.46 -10.70
C VAL A 111 -4.29 19.00 -10.50
N ASP A 112 -5.23 18.54 -11.33
CA ASP A 112 -6.64 18.89 -11.29
C ASP A 112 -7.49 18.07 -10.29
N GLU A 113 -6.90 17.25 -9.40
CA GLU A 113 -7.68 16.66 -8.29
C GLU A 113 -8.30 17.71 -7.36
N THR A 114 -7.78 18.94 -7.35
CA THR A 114 -8.44 20.08 -6.66
C THR A 114 -9.76 20.50 -7.34
N ALA A 115 -9.98 20.10 -8.60
CA ALA A 115 -11.20 20.32 -9.35
C ALA A 115 -12.20 19.15 -9.29
N LEU A 116 -11.88 18.03 -8.60
CA LEU A 116 -12.81 16.90 -8.41
C LEU A 116 -13.94 17.20 -7.41
N THR A 117 -14.25 18.47 -7.17
CA THR A 117 -15.53 18.85 -6.59
C THR A 117 -16.58 18.92 -7.70
N GLN A 118 -17.23 17.78 -7.87
CA GLN A 118 -18.55 17.61 -8.48
C GLN A 118 -18.61 17.62 -10.02
N SER A 119 -19.52 16.80 -10.57
CA SER A 119 -19.98 16.91 -11.96
C SER A 119 -20.31 18.37 -12.31
N PRO A 120 -20.14 18.82 -13.57
CA PRO A 120 -20.57 20.14 -14.04
C PRO A 120 -22.03 20.48 -13.69
N ALA A 121 -22.85 19.46 -13.47
CA ALA A 121 -24.25 19.58 -13.06
C ALA A 121 -24.47 20.17 -11.64
N SER A 122 -23.48 20.14 -10.75
CA SER A 122 -23.63 20.63 -9.36
C SER A 122 -22.92 21.95 -9.06
N GLN A 123 -22.16 22.53 -10.00
CA GLN A 123 -21.39 23.76 -9.75
C GLN A 123 -22.21 25.07 -9.83
N GLY A 124 -23.54 25.01 -9.96
CA GLY A 124 -24.36 26.23 -9.90
C GLY A 124 -23.89 27.32 -10.87
N LEU A 125 -23.56 26.92 -12.10
CA LEU A 125 -23.02 27.81 -13.13
C LEU A 125 -24.03 28.91 -13.46
N ASP A 126 -23.56 30.15 -13.40
CA ASP A 126 -24.26 31.34 -13.87
C ASP A 126 -24.66 31.14 -15.34
N PRO A 127 -25.97 31.11 -15.68
CA PRO A 127 -26.43 30.87 -17.05
C PRO A 127 -25.98 31.95 -18.05
N ASP A 128 -25.42 33.07 -17.58
CA ASP A 128 -24.90 34.16 -18.41
C ASP A 128 -23.37 34.10 -18.60
N ALA A 129 -22.67 33.09 -18.04
CA ALA A 129 -21.25 32.91 -18.26
C ALA A 129 -20.97 32.53 -19.74
N PRO A 130 -20.06 33.22 -20.44
CA PRO A 130 -19.74 32.91 -21.83
C PRO A 130 -19.20 31.48 -21.92
N LEU A 131 -19.85 30.66 -22.77
CA LEU A 131 -19.39 29.32 -23.09
C LEU A 131 -17.95 29.40 -23.60
N LEU A 132 -17.02 28.82 -22.84
CA LEU A 132 -15.67 28.58 -23.32
C LEU A 132 -15.75 27.43 -24.34
N ASP A 133 -15.75 27.80 -25.61
CA ASP A 133 -15.82 26.87 -26.77
C ASP A 133 -14.44 26.26 -27.09
N GLU A 134 -13.47 26.35 -26.16
CA GLU A 134 -12.21 25.61 -26.27
C GLU A 134 -12.40 24.21 -25.68
N PRO A 135 -12.17 23.14 -26.47
CA PRO A 135 -12.09 21.81 -25.91
C PRO A 135 -10.93 21.79 -24.93
N LEU A 136 -11.25 21.54 -23.65
CA LEU A 136 -10.26 21.18 -22.64
C LEU A 136 -9.36 20.08 -23.24
N PRO A 137 -8.03 20.20 -23.13
CA PRO A 137 -7.16 19.11 -23.56
C PRO A 137 -7.64 17.82 -22.87
N PRO A 138 -7.69 16.69 -23.58
CA PRO A 138 -8.08 15.44 -22.95
C PRO A 138 -7.21 15.24 -21.71
N SER A 139 -7.83 15.15 -20.55
CA SER A 139 -7.14 14.69 -19.35
C SER A 139 -6.78 13.23 -19.60
N GLU A 140 -5.57 12.99 -20.13
CA GLU A 140 -5.08 11.67 -20.53
C GLU A 140 -4.92 10.69 -19.33
N ALA A 141 -5.25 11.10 -18.10
CA ALA A 141 -4.97 10.37 -16.87
C ALA A 141 -6.23 9.93 -16.08
N LEU A 142 -7.43 10.07 -16.64
CA LEU A 142 -8.68 9.76 -15.94
C LEU A 142 -9.42 8.64 -16.67
N THR A 143 -9.39 7.42 -16.12
CA THR A 143 -10.27 6.34 -16.59
C THR A 143 -11.56 6.38 -15.79
N PRO A 144 -12.74 6.34 -16.44
CA PRO A 144 -14.00 6.22 -15.72
C PRO A 144 -14.12 4.81 -15.12
N ASP A 145 -14.48 4.75 -13.84
CA ASP A 145 -14.94 3.53 -13.19
C ASP A 145 -16.21 3.04 -13.90
N ALA A 146 -16.18 1.79 -14.38
CA ALA A 146 -17.23 1.24 -15.24
C ALA A 146 -18.57 1.00 -14.52
N GLU A 147 -18.57 0.99 -13.19
CA GLU A 147 -19.74 0.70 -12.36
C GLU A 147 -20.39 1.97 -11.78
N THR A 148 -19.58 2.98 -11.46
CA THR A 148 -19.99 4.23 -10.81
C THR A 148 -19.99 5.44 -11.74
N GLY A 149 -19.26 5.40 -12.86
CA GLY A 149 -19.12 6.52 -13.78
C GLY A 149 -18.25 7.66 -13.25
N GLU A 150 -17.59 7.47 -12.10
CA GLU A 150 -16.65 8.42 -11.53
C GLU A 150 -15.27 8.26 -12.18
N THR A 151 -14.67 9.37 -12.63
CA THR A 151 -13.29 9.37 -13.12
C THR A 151 -12.33 9.37 -11.94
N LEU A 152 -11.77 8.20 -11.61
CA LEU A 152 -10.78 8.07 -10.55
C LEU A 152 -9.37 8.24 -11.13
N SER A 153 -8.50 8.88 -10.35
CA SER A 153 -7.06 8.88 -10.62
C SER A 153 -6.47 7.49 -10.38
N PRO A 154 -5.30 7.15 -10.98
CA PRO A 154 -4.66 5.86 -10.77
C PRO A 154 -4.42 5.55 -9.28
N LEU A 155 -4.05 6.56 -8.48
CA LEU A 155 -3.85 6.38 -7.04
C LEU A 155 -5.17 6.09 -6.31
N ALA A 156 -6.23 6.86 -6.61
CA ALA A 156 -7.54 6.65 -5.99
C ALA A 156 -8.13 5.28 -6.35
N ALA A 157 -8.04 4.88 -7.62
CA ALA A 157 -8.48 3.57 -8.09
C ALA A 157 -7.71 2.43 -7.38
N PHE A 158 -6.39 2.55 -7.26
CA PHE A 158 -5.56 1.57 -6.57
C PHE A 158 -5.92 1.44 -5.08
N LEU A 159 -6.12 2.57 -4.38
CA LEU A 159 -6.50 2.55 -2.97
C LEU A 159 -7.91 1.97 -2.75
N THR A 160 -8.85 2.25 -3.64
CA THR A 160 -10.19 1.66 -3.62
C THR A 160 -10.11 0.16 -3.82
N HIS A 161 -9.42 -0.31 -4.86
CA HIS A 161 -9.22 -1.73 -5.12
C HIS A 161 -8.56 -2.45 -3.93
N ALA A 162 -7.46 -1.91 -3.41
CA ALA A 162 -6.77 -2.47 -2.25
C ALA A 162 -7.67 -2.52 -1.00
N ALA A 163 -8.52 -1.52 -0.77
CA ALA A 163 -9.45 -1.51 0.36
C ALA A 163 -10.56 -2.57 0.25
N LEU A 164 -11.02 -2.87 -0.97
CA LEU A 164 -11.98 -3.96 -1.22
C LEU A 164 -11.32 -5.34 -1.05
N GLU A 165 -10.11 -5.53 -1.59
CA GLU A 165 -9.42 -6.82 -1.51
C GLU A 165 -8.88 -7.14 -0.11
N ALA A 166 -8.54 -6.13 0.71
CA ALA A 166 -7.90 -6.30 2.01
C ALA A 166 -8.80 -6.94 3.11
N GLY A 167 -10.05 -7.28 2.81
CA GLY A 167 -11.00 -7.87 3.78
C GLY A 167 -11.62 -9.21 3.38
N ASP A 168 -11.81 -9.49 2.10
CA ASP A 168 -12.73 -10.54 1.66
C ASP A 168 -12.10 -11.93 1.46
N ASN A 169 -10.77 -12.01 1.34
CA ASN A 169 -10.09 -13.27 1.00
C ASN A 169 -9.55 -14.05 2.20
N GLN A 170 -9.72 -13.56 3.44
CA GLN A 170 -9.30 -14.29 4.65
C GLN A 170 -10.47 -15.09 5.24
N ALA A 171 -10.51 -16.38 4.93
CA ALA A 171 -11.46 -17.30 5.53
C ALA A 171 -11.33 -17.32 7.06
N GLN A 172 -12.45 -17.18 7.76
CA GLN A 172 -12.47 -17.28 9.22
C GLN A 172 -12.24 -18.72 9.68
N ALA A 173 -11.80 -18.91 10.92
CA ALA A 173 -11.54 -20.23 11.49
C ALA A 173 -12.75 -21.16 11.33
N GLY A 174 -12.60 -22.23 10.56
CA GLY A 174 -13.63 -23.24 10.30
C GLY A 174 -14.42 -23.07 9.00
N GLN A 175 -14.11 -22.08 8.16
CA GLN A 175 -14.67 -21.96 6.82
C GLN A 175 -13.93 -22.84 5.82
N ASP A 176 -14.65 -23.37 4.83
CA ASP A 176 -14.07 -24.16 3.74
C ASP A 176 -13.34 -23.21 2.77
N ALA A 177 -12.01 -23.26 2.79
CA ALA A 177 -11.15 -22.42 1.98
C ALA A 177 -9.78 -23.06 1.76
N VAL A 178 -9.11 -22.67 0.68
CA VAL A 178 -7.72 -23.05 0.44
C VAL A 178 -6.83 -22.30 1.43
N GLN A 179 -6.01 -23.04 2.18
CA GLN A 179 -5.07 -22.45 3.11
C GLN A 179 -3.72 -22.18 2.43
N LEU A 180 -3.36 -20.91 2.32
CA LEU A 180 -2.01 -20.49 1.94
C LEU A 180 -1.20 -20.24 3.21
N MET A 181 -0.02 -20.83 3.28
CA MET A 181 0.90 -20.67 4.42
C MET A 181 2.33 -20.94 3.97
N THR A 182 3.29 -20.47 4.76
CA THR A 182 4.69 -20.84 4.56
C THR A 182 4.95 -22.28 5.00
N VAL A 183 6.00 -22.91 4.46
CA VAL A 183 6.39 -24.28 4.84
C VAL A 183 6.60 -24.41 6.34
N HIS A 184 7.20 -23.41 6.99
CA HIS A 184 7.39 -23.37 8.43
C HIS A 184 6.08 -23.42 9.23
N ALA A 185 5.07 -22.67 8.79
CA ALA A 185 3.76 -22.60 9.43
C ALA A 185 2.96 -23.91 9.31
N SER A 186 3.30 -24.75 8.32
CA SER A 186 2.64 -26.05 8.12
C SER A 186 2.99 -27.11 9.17
N LYS A 187 4.00 -26.87 10.02
CA LYS A 187 4.52 -27.86 10.96
C LYS A 187 3.44 -28.36 11.92
N GLY A 188 3.17 -29.67 11.87
CA GLY A 188 2.16 -30.31 12.73
C GLY A 188 0.74 -30.28 12.18
N LEU A 189 0.53 -29.69 11.01
CA LEU A 189 -0.71 -29.77 10.24
C LEU A 189 -0.63 -30.90 9.21
N GLU A 190 -1.79 -31.36 8.75
CA GLU A 190 -1.91 -32.35 7.66
C GLU A 190 -3.12 -32.01 6.79
N PHE A 191 -3.00 -32.19 5.48
CA PHE A 191 -4.03 -31.86 4.48
C PHE A 191 -4.22 -33.03 3.50
N ASP A 192 -5.42 -33.20 2.97
CA ASP A 192 -5.68 -34.25 1.97
C ASP A 192 -4.92 -34.00 0.66
N ALA A 193 -4.87 -32.74 0.22
CA ALA A 193 -4.08 -32.28 -0.91
C ALA A 193 -3.19 -31.10 -0.50
N VAL A 194 -1.91 -31.14 -0.88
CA VAL A 194 -0.95 -30.05 -0.67
C VAL A 194 -0.37 -29.67 -2.02
N PHE A 195 -0.27 -28.38 -2.30
CA PHE A 195 0.45 -27.87 -3.47
C PHE A 195 1.70 -27.15 -2.94
N ILE A 196 2.88 -27.58 -3.38
CA ILE A 196 4.12 -26.87 -3.10
C ILE A 196 4.49 -26.07 -4.35
N THR A 197 4.55 -24.75 -4.21
CA THR A 197 4.88 -23.81 -5.28
C THR A 197 6.28 -23.22 -5.06
N GLY A 198 6.85 -22.59 -6.11
CA GLY A 198 8.14 -21.90 -5.97
C GLY A 198 9.34 -22.84 -5.81
N LEU A 199 9.27 -24.04 -6.38
CA LEU A 199 10.38 -25.03 -6.39
C LEU A 199 11.45 -24.64 -7.42
N GLU A 200 12.07 -23.48 -7.21
CA GLU A 200 13.04 -22.88 -8.10
C GLU A 200 14.32 -22.54 -7.34
N GLU A 201 15.47 -22.67 -8.00
CA GLU A 201 16.76 -22.33 -7.41
C GLU A 201 16.84 -20.83 -7.12
N GLY A 202 17.20 -20.49 -5.88
CA GLY A 202 17.19 -19.12 -5.35
C GLY A 202 15.98 -18.79 -4.49
N LEU A 203 14.86 -19.50 -4.69
CA LEU A 203 13.65 -19.38 -3.85
C LEU A 203 13.51 -20.57 -2.88
N PHE A 204 13.61 -21.80 -3.39
CA PHE A 204 13.60 -23.02 -2.58
C PHE A 204 14.45 -24.12 -3.25
N PRO A 205 15.74 -24.25 -2.87
CA PRO A 205 16.39 -23.63 -1.72
C PRO A 205 16.65 -22.13 -1.87
N HIS A 206 16.47 -21.39 -0.78
CA HIS A 206 16.68 -19.94 -0.73
C HIS A 206 18.17 -19.56 -0.92
N ASP A 207 18.47 -18.46 -1.61
CA ASP A 207 19.86 -18.00 -1.87
C ASP A 207 20.71 -17.86 -0.59
N ASN A 208 20.13 -17.29 0.46
CA ASN A 208 20.77 -17.21 1.78
C ASN A 208 21.22 -18.58 2.34
N ALA A 209 20.50 -19.66 2.04
CA ALA A 209 20.84 -21.01 2.49
C ALA A 209 21.96 -21.65 1.65
N LEU A 210 22.19 -21.18 0.42
CA LEU A 210 23.32 -21.60 -0.41
C LEU A 210 24.66 -21.05 0.09
N ALA A 211 24.64 -19.92 0.81
CA ALA A 211 25.84 -19.28 1.34
C ALA A 211 26.37 -19.94 2.63
N ASP A 212 25.55 -20.75 3.32
CA ASP A 212 25.88 -21.40 4.58
C ASP A 212 26.02 -22.93 4.42
N HIS A 213 27.00 -23.52 5.09
CA HIS A 213 27.29 -24.95 5.02
C HIS A 213 26.18 -25.80 5.67
N GLU A 214 25.44 -25.27 6.65
CA GLU A 214 24.28 -25.96 7.26
C GLU A 214 22.92 -25.54 6.66
N GLY A 215 22.88 -24.43 5.92
CA GLY A 215 21.65 -23.86 5.36
C GLY A 215 20.93 -24.80 4.40
N LEU A 216 21.68 -25.44 3.49
CA LEU A 216 21.11 -26.43 2.56
C LEU A 216 20.50 -27.66 3.24
N GLU A 217 21.05 -28.08 4.38
CA GLU A 217 20.47 -29.18 5.14
C GLU A 217 19.16 -28.77 5.82
N GLU A 218 19.06 -27.52 6.28
CA GLU A 218 17.82 -26.98 6.84
C GLU A 218 16.72 -26.82 5.78
N GLU A 219 17.04 -26.29 4.60
CA GLU A 219 16.11 -26.23 3.47
C GLU A 219 15.60 -27.63 3.06
N ARG A 220 16.49 -28.63 3.07
CA ARG A 220 16.11 -30.03 2.84
C ARG A 220 15.17 -30.56 3.92
N ARG A 221 15.39 -30.18 5.19
CA ARG A 221 14.48 -30.53 6.30
C ARG A 221 13.12 -29.85 6.12
N LEU A 222 13.09 -28.60 5.69
CA LEU A 222 11.85 -27.87 5.39
C LEU A 222 11.08 -28.53 4.24
N MET A 223 11.77 -28.90 3.16
CA MET A 223 11.16 -29.64 2.04
C MET A 223 10.54 -30.95 2.53
N TYR A 224 11.27 -31.70 3.35
CA TYR A 224 10.75 -32.95 3.92
C TYR A 224 9.50 -32.71 4.78
N VAL A 225 9.48 -31.65 5.58
CA VAL A 225 8.29 -31.26 6.34
C VAL A 225 7.13 -30.95 5.39
N ALA A 226 7.32 -30.14 4.35
CA ALA A 226 6.28 -29.79 3.38
C ALA A 226 5.68 -31.03 2.69
N ILE A 227 6.53 -31.94 2.18
CA ILE A 227 6.11 -33.18 1.52
C ILE A 227 5.28 -34.06 2.46
N THR A 228 5.68 -34.14 3.73
CA THR A 228 4.99 -34.97 4.73
C THR A 228 3.68 -34.36 5.25
N ARG A 229 3.29 -33.16 4.80
CA ARG A 229 1.97 -32.58 5.14
C ARG A 229 0.83 -33.18 4.31
N ALA A 230 1.14 -33.77 3.15
CA ALA A 230 0.15 -34.34 2.23
C ALA A 230 -0.28 -35.76 2.64
N ARG A 231 -1.58 -36.00 2.72
CA ARG A 231 -2.14 -37.34 3.03
C ARG A 231 -2.48 -38.16 1.80
N GLN A 232 -3.01 -37.51 0.75
CA GLN A 232 -3.48 -38.21 -0.46
C GLN A 232 -2.80 -37.71 -1.73
N ARG A 233 -2.61 -36.39 -1.87
CA ARG A 233 -2.05 -35.77 -3.08
C ARG A 233 -1.04 -34.68 -2.75
N LEU A 234 0.05 -34.68 -3.52
CA LEU A 234 1.10 -33.68 -3.56
C LEU A 234 1.32 -33.27 -5.02
#